data_AF-A0A8T7BFB8-F1
#
_entry.id   AF-A0A8T7BFB8-F1
#
_cell.length_a   1.000
_cell.length_b   1.000
_cell.length_c   1.000
_cell.angle_alpha   90.00
_cell.angle_beta   90.00
_cell.angle_gamma   90.00
#
_symmetry.space_group_name_H-M   'P 1'
#
loop_
_entity.id
_entity.type
_entity.pdbx_description
1 polymer ?
#
loop_
_entity_poly.entity_id
_entity_poly.type
_entity_poly.pdbx_seq_one_letter_code
_entity_poly.pdbx_strand_id
1 'polypeptide(L)'
;MSKSKSIVCPDAHRFEGQVIGDGHCVSFIKQCAGAPRTALWQPGKHVLDTRLKTGTIIATFLNGQYPNMSGYHAAIYIEHNRNGIWVWDQWRGKPVHKRFIRRRNDGAPASNTAQAYRIVKIP
;
A
#
# COMPACT_ATOMS: atom_id res chain seq x y z
N MET A 1 -26.16 1.46 7.24
CA MET A 1 -25.05 0.79 6.54
C MET A 1 -23.97 1.84 6.24
N SER A 2 -22.87 1.88 7.00
CA SER A 2 -21.79 2.85 6.74
C SER A 2 -21.10 2.50 5.42
N LYS A 3 -21.05 3.46 4.48
CA LYS A 3 -20.35 3.30 3.20
C LYS A 3 -18.85 3.41 3.48
N SER A 4 -18.17 2.28 3.67
CA SER A 4 -16.71 2.26 3.81
C SER A 4 -16.06 2.87 2.55
N LYS A 5 -15.22 3.90 2.76
CA LYS A 5 -14.52 4.63 1.69
C LYS A 5 -13.08 4.13 1.56
N SER A 6 -12.65 3.95 0.31
CA SER A 6 -11.24 3.77 -0.02
C SER A 6 -10.55 5.13 -0.09
N ILE A 7 -9.36 5.24 0.50
CA ILE A 7 -8.52 6.45 0.44
C ILE A 7 -7.67 6.40 -0.83
N VAL A 8 -7.40 7.56 -1.44
CA VAL A 8 -6.61 7.69 -2.66
C VAL A 8 -5.60 8.84 -2.52
N CYS A 9 -4.43 8.71 -3.14
CA CYS A 9 -3.52 9.81 -3.42
C CYS A 9 -3.35 9.95 -4.94
N PRO A 10 -3.91 10.99 -5.58
CA PRO A 10 -3.86 11.13 -7.04
C PRO A 10 -2.45 11.43 -7.57
N ASP A 11 -1.63 12.15 -6.80
CA ASP A 11 -0.38 12.75 -7.30
C ASP A 11 0.88 12.17 -6.65
N ALA A 12 0.88 10.87 -6.34
CA ALA A 12 1.99 10.18 -5.69
C ALA A 12 3.36 10.36 -6.41
N HIS A 13 3.33 10.52 -7.73
CA HIS A 13 4.52 10.77 -8.56
C HIS A 13 5.29 12.03 -8.17
N ARG A 14 4.62 13.05 -7.59
CA ARG A 14 5.27 14.31 -7.17
C ARG A 14 6.28 14.12 -6.04
N PHE A 15 6.21 13.00 -5.33
CA PHE A 15 7.11 12.68 -4.23
C PHE A 15 8.31 11.85 -4.66
N GLU A 16 8.42 11.44 -5.94
CA GLU A 16 9.53 10.61 -6.43
C GLU A 16 10.89 11.21 -6.06
N GLY A 17 11.79 10.36 -5.56
CA GLY A 17 13.13 10.74 -5.11
C GLY A 17 13.19 11.39 -3.72
N GLN A 18 12.06 11.69 -3.08
CA GLN A 18 12.01 12.33 -1.77
C GLN A 18 11.86 11.31 -0.64
N VAL A 19 12.42 11.63 0.52
CA VAL A 19 12.14 10.89 1.77
C VAL A 19 11.04 11.62 2.51
N ILE A 20 9.89 10.97 2.67
CA ILE A 20 8.71 11.59 3.26
C ILE A 20 8.60 11.24 4.74
N GLY A 21 8.44 12.25 5.60
CA GLY A 21 8.41 12.08 7.06
C GLY A 21 9.67 11.40 7.59
N ASP A 22 9.49 10.33 8.36
CA ASP A 22 10.56 9.51 8.94
C ASP A 22 11.12 8.44 7.98
N GLY A 23 10.73 8.48 6.70
CA GLY A 23 11.13 7.50 5.68
C GLY A 23 10.40 6.16 5.75
N HIS A 24 9.41 5.98 6.65
CA HIS A 24 8.57 4.79 6.65
C HIS A 24 7.44 4.88 5.61
N CYS A 25 6.99 3.72 5.11
CA CYS A 25 5.90 3.65 4.14
C CYS A 25 4.62 4.36 4.62
N VAL A 26 4.22 4.15 5.89
CA VAL A 26 3.01 4.75 6.45
C VAL A 26 3.07 6.28 6.48
N SER A 27 4.25 6.87 6.74
CA SER A 27 4.44 8.32 6.73
C SER A 27 4.18 8.91 5.36
N PHE A 28 4.65 8.26 4.30
CA PHE A 28 4.33 8.63 2.93
C PHE A 28 2.82 8.55 2.65
N ILE A 29 2.16 7.45 3.03
CA ILE A 29 0.71 7.30 2.82
C ILE A 29 -0.08 8.40 3.55
N LYS A 30 0.24 8.69 4.81
CA LYS A 30 -0.43 9.71 5.61
C LYS A 30 -0.29 11.09 4.98
N GLN A 31 0.92 11.43 4.52
CA GLN A 31 1.18 12.74 3.91
C GLN A 31 0.54 12.88 2.52
N CYS A 32 0.57 11.83 1.70
CA CYS A 32 0.02 11.86 0.34
C CYS A 32 -1.52 11.85 0.34
N ALA A 33 -2.15 11.00 1.16
CA ALA A 33 -3.59 10.73 1.10
C ALA A 33 -4.39 11.28 2.28
N GLY A 34 -3.75 11.95 3.25
CA GLY A 34 -4.42 12.36 4.50
C GLY A 34 -4.96 11.18 5.30
N ALA A 35 -4.34 10.00 5.18
CA ALA A 35 -4.84 8.78 5.79
C ALA A 35 -4.81 8.86 7.33
N PRO A 36 -5.82 8.31 8.03
CA PRO A 36 -5.82 8.31 9.48
C PRO A 36 -4.81 7.29 10.04
N ARG A 37 -4.72 7.19 11.37
CA ARG A 37 -3.90 6.16 12.05
C ARG A 37 -4.21 4.75 11.52
N THR A 38 -3.18 3.92 11.39
CA THR A 38 -3.26 2.55 10.85
C THR A 38 -4.19 1.63 11.63
N ALA A 39 -4.43 1.92 12.92
CA ALA A 39 -5.41 1.21 13.74
C ALA A 39 -6.86 1.30 13.21
N LEU A 40 -7.16 2.29 12.37
CA LEU A 40 -8.48 2.43 11.72
C LEU A 40 -8.52 1.76 10.34
N TRP A 41 -7.40 1.24 9.85
CA TRP A 41 -7.33 0.64 8.52
C TRP A 41 -7.87 -0.78 8.58
N GLN A 42 -8.81 -1.06 7.68
CA GLN A 42 -9.40 -2.38 7.51
C GLN A 42 -9.03 -2.96 6.14
N PRO A 43 -8.83 -4.27 6.05
CA PRO A 43 -8.57 -4.92 4.78
C PRO A 43 -9.83 -4.93 3.90
N GLY A 44 -9.70 -4.40 2.70
CA GLY A 44 -10.66 -4.55 1.62
C GLY A 44 -10.45 -5.81 0.79
N LYS A 45 -10.88 -5.74 -0.47
CA LYS A 45 -10.65 -6.80 -1.45
C LYS A 45 -9.16 -6.93 -1.78
N HIS A 46 -8.76 -8.09 -2.27
CA HIS A 46 -7.43 -8.30 -2.83
C HIS A 46 -7.22 -7.43 -4.07
N VAL A 47 -6.01 -6.87 -4.18
CA VAL A 47 -5.66 -5.97 -5.29
C VAL A 47 -5.74 -6.69 -6.64
N LEU A 48 -5.17 -7.90 -6.73
CA LEU A 48 -5.10 -8.67 -7.97
C LEU A 48 -6.47 -9.15 -8.50
N ASP A 49 -7.50 -9.11 -7.67
CA ASP A 49 -8.85 -9.58 -8.01
C ASP A 49 -9.82 -8.41 -8.26
N THR A 50 -9.32 -7.16 -8.23
CA THR A 50 -10.17 -5.96 -8.29
C THR A 50 -9.60 -4.93 -9.25
N ARG A 51 -10.43 -4.39 -10.15
CA ARG A 51 -10.06 -3.18 -10.91
C ARG A 51 -10.02 -1.98 -9.97
N LEU A 52 -8.84 -1.38 -9.81
CA LEU A 52 -8.61 -0.23 -8.93
C LEU A 52 -8.24 1.01 -9.73
N LYS A 53 -8.54 2.17 -9.15
CA LYS A 53 -8.03 3.45 -9.65
C LYS A 53 -6.58 3.61 -9.21
N THR A 54 -5.72 4.11 -10.09
CA THR A 54 -4.40 4.61 -9.73
C THR A 54 -4.52 5.59 -8.55
N GLY A 55 -3.57 5.52 -7.63
CA GLY A 55 -3.59 6.29 -6.38
C GLY A 55 -4.28 5.57 -5.21
N THR A 56 -4.94 4.43 -5.42
CA THR A 56 -5.59 3.69 -4.32
C THR A 56 -4.57 3.24 -3.28
N ILE A 57 -4.85 3.50 -2.00
CA ILE A 57 -4.00 3.02 -0.91
C ILE A 57 -4.21 1.51 -0.72
N ILE A 58 -3.09 0.78 -0.70
CA ILE A 58 -3.06 -0.66 -0.50
C ILE A 58 -2.08 -1.01 0.62
N ALA A 59 -2.34 -2.10 1.33
CA ALA A 59 -1.46 -2.58 2.38
C ALA A 59 -1.56 -4.09 2.54
N THR A 60 -0.55 -4.66 3.19
CA THR A 60 -0.59 -6.02 3.72
C THR A 60 -1.17 -6.01 5.12
N PHE A 61 -1.92 -7.05 5.48
CA PHE A 61 -2.59 -7.16 6.77
C PHE A 61 -2.26 -8.50 7.43
N LEU A 62 -2.28 -8.51 8.76
CA LEU A 62 -2.19 -9.70 9.59
C LEU A 62 -3.41 -9.72 10.51
N ASN A 63 -4.17 -10.82 10.50
CA ASN A 63 -5.36 -11.01 11.34
C ASN A 63 -6.35 -9.82 11.27
N GLY A 64 -6.53 -9.28 10.07
CA GLY A 64 -7.48 -8.18 9.83
C GLY A 64 -6.96 -6.77 10.18
N GLN A 65 -5.72 -6.64 10.64
CA GLN A 65 -5.13 -5.36 11.07
C GLN A 65 -3.82 -5.07 10.34
N TYR A 66 -3.43 -3.80 10.28
CA TYR A 66 -2.11 -3.41 9.79
C TYR A 66 -1.08 -3.62 10.92
N PRO A 67 -0.12 -4.55 10.77
CA PRO A 67 0.83 -4.83 11.83
C PRO A 67 1.98 -3.82 11.83
N ASN A 68 2.41 -3.38 13.03
CA ASN A 68 3.56 -2.50 13.20
C ASN A 68 4.86 -3.33 13.35
N MET A 69 5.19 -4.12 12.33
CA MET A 69 6.39 -4.96 12.33
C MET A 69 6.95 -5.19 10.93
N SER A 70 8.20 -5.65 10.87
CA SER A 70 8.89 -5.98 9.63
C SER A 70 8.18 -7.07 8.83
N GLY A 71 8.34 -7.03 7.50
CA GLY A 71 7.72 -7.99 6.58
C GLY A 71 6.34 -7.57 6.06
N TYR A 72 5.79 -6.47 6.56
CA TYR A 72 4.53 -5.87 6.12
C TYR A 72 4.75 -4.46 5.56
N HIS A 73 3.81 -3.99 4.74
CA HIS A 73 4.00 -2.76 3.99
C HIS A 73 2.69 -2.10 3.57
N ALA A 74 2.76 -0.80 3.30
CA ALA A 74 1.70 0.00 2.70
C ALA A 74 2.26 0.73 1.49
N ALA A 75 1.47 0.86 0.44
CA ALA A 75 1.90 1.45 -0.82
C ALA A 75 0.74 2.15 -1.53
N ILE A 76 1.06 2.93 -2.55
CA ILE A 76 0.08 3.60 -3.40
C ILE A 76 0.04 2.86 -4.74
N TYR A 77 -1.11 2.30 -5.07
CA TYR A 77 -1.31 1.51 -6.28
C TYR A 77 -1.15 2.35 -7.55
N ILE A 78 -0.43 1.82 -8.53
CA ILE A 78 -0.36 2.38 -9.89
C ILE A 78 -1.26 1.58 -10.82
N GLU A 79 -0.88 0.32 -11.04
CA GLU A 79 -1.58 -0.65 -11.88
C GLU A 79 -1.20 -2.09 -11.46
N HIS A 80 -1.89 -3.10 -11.98
CA HIS A 80 -1.47 -4.49 -11.81
C HIS A 80 -1.80 -5.31 -13.06
N ASN A 81 -1.12 -6.45 -13.19
CA ASN A 81 -1.42 -7.48 -14.17
C ASN A 81 -1.25 -8.86 -13.54
N ARG A 82 -1.31 -9.91 -14.36
CA ARG A 82 -1.20 -11.31 -13.88
C ARG A 82 0.11 -11.59 -13.11
N ASN A 83 1.17 -10.81 -13.35
CA ASN A 83 2.50 -11.03 -12.80
C ASN A 83 2.76 -10.26 -11.49
N GLY A 84 1.94 -9.28 -11.12
CA GLY A 84 2.21 -8.45 -9.95
C GLY A 84 1.58 -7.05 -10.01
N ILE A 85 2.04 -6.19 -9.09
CA ILE A 85 1.49 -4.86 -8.84
C ILE A 85 2.61 -3.82 -8.98
N TRP A 86 2.36 -2.77 -9.75
CA TRP A 86 3.18 -1.57 -9.74
C TRP A 86 2.68 -0.61 -8.66
N VAL A 87 3.59 -0.09 -7.86
CA VAL A 87 3.28 0.81 -6.75
C VAL A 87 4.26 1.97 -6.68
N TRP A 88 3.83 3.04 -6.01
CA TRP A 88 4.71 3.98 -5.35
C TRP A 88 4.84 3.58 -3.88
N ASP A 89 6.07 3.46 -3.41
CA ASP A 89 6.35 3.26 -2.00
C ASP A 89 7.71 3.82 -1.58
N GLN A 90 7.95 3.80 -0.27
CA GLN A 90 9.22 4.14 0.34
C GLN A 90 9.45 3.26 1.57
N TRP A 91 10.69 3.14 2.00
CA TRP A 91 11.06 2.60 3.31
C TRP A 91 12.39 3.19 3.76
N ARG A 92 12.81 2.92 5.00
CA ARG A 92 14.08 3.44 5.51
C ARG A 92 15.24 3.05 4.58
N GLY A 93 15.97 4.05 4.08
CA GLY A 93 17.07 3.87 3.13
C GLY A 93 16.65 3.82 1.65
N LYS A 94 15.35 3.93 1.34
CA LYS A 94 14.83 4.06 -0.03
C LYS A 94 13.76 5.16 -0.10
N PRO A 95 14.09 6.31 -0.74
CA PRO A 95 13.11 7.35 -1.05
C PRO A 95 11.92 6.82 -1.88
N VAL A 96 10.89 7.64 -2.04
CA VAL A 96 9.74 7.29 -2.87
C VAL A 96 10.19 6.93 -4.29
N HIS A 97 9.80 5.75 -4.76
CA HIS A 97 10.11 5.27 -6.10
C HIS A 97 9.00 4.33 -6.62
N LYS A 98 9.02 4.08 -7.92
CA LYS A 98 8.21 3.02 -8.53
C LYS A 98 8.81 1.67 -8.25
N ARG A 99 7.99 0.74 -7.79
CA ARG A 99 8.39 -0.65 -7.53
C ARG A 99 7.39 -1.63 -8.11
N PHE A 100 7.90 -2.70 -8.72
CA PHE A 100 7.08 -3.85 -9.12
C PHE A 100 7.14 -4.93 -8.06
N ILE A 101 6.02 -5.16 -7.40
CA ILE A 101 5.84 -6.24 -6.43
C ILE A 101 5.35 -7.46 -7.19
N ARG A 102 6.17 -8.51 -7.23
CA ARG A 102 5.87 -9.72 -7.99
C ARG A 102 4.78 -10.54 -7.30
N ARG A 103 4.01 -11.24 -8.11
CA ARG A 103 3.25 -12.42 -7.68
C ARG A 103 4.26 -13.52 -7.34
N ARG A 104 4.21 -14.04 -6.12
CA ARG A 104 5.18 -15.05 -5.63
C ARG A 104 4.51 -16.13 -4.80
N ASN A 105 5.12 -17.31 -4.73
CA ASN A 105 4.70 -18.46 -3.94
C ASN A 105 5.87 -19.13 -3.20
N ASP A 106 6.97 -18.39 -3.00
CA ASP A 106 8.26 -18.86 -2.51
C ASP A 106 8.52 -18.52 -1.02
N GLY A 107 7.47 -18.21 -0.26
CA GLY A 107 7.60 -17.82 1.15
C GLY A 107 8.19 -16.43 1.37
N ALA A 108 8.35 -15.60 0.33
CA ALA A 108 8.79 -14.22 0.49
C ALA A 108 7.86 -13.43 1.45
N PRO A 109 8.40 -12.46 2.22
CA PRO A 109 7.60 -11.63 3.11
C PRO A 109 6.41 -10.97 2.41
N ALA A 110 5.33 -10.72 3.15
CA ALA A 110 4.10 -10.12 2.61
C ALA A 110 4.39 -8.80 1.84
N SER A 111 5.33 -7.99 2.33
CA SER A 111 5.78 -6.75 1.70
C SER A 111 6.29 -6.91 0.27
N ASN A 112 6.73 -8.11 -0.12
CA ASN A 112 7.29 -8.43 -1.43
C ASN A 112 6.42 -9.40 -2.24
N THR A 113 5.21 -9.69 -1.78
CA THR A 113 4.30 -10.68 -2.38
C THR A 113 2.99 -10.01 -2.76
N ALA A 114 2.75 -9.85 -4.06
CA ALA A 114 1.59 -9.11 -4.59
C ALA A 114 0.24 -9.62 -4.06
N GLN A 115 0.09 -10.95 -3.88
CA GLN A 115 -1.15 -11.55 -3.40
C GLN A 115 -1.52 -11.13 -1.96
N ALA A 116 -0.54 -10.69 -1.16
CA ALA A 116 -0.76 -10.26 0.22
C ALA A 116 -1.39 -8.87 0.33
N TYR A 117 -1.40 -8.08 -0.75
CA TYR A 117 -1.91 -6.72 -0.73
C TYR A 117 -3.43 -6.67 -0.88
N ARG A 118 -4.04 -5.86 -0.02
CA ARG A 118 -5.48 -5.55 -0.01
C ARG A 118 -5.69 -4.04 -0.04
N ILE A 119 -6.84 -3.62 -0.57
CA ILE A 119 -7.27 -2.22 -0.53
C ILE A 119 -7.40 -1.77 0.92
N VAL A 120 -6.89 -0.59 1.27
CA VAL A 120 -7.14 0.01 2.59
C VAL A 120 -8.54 0.63 2.62
N LYS A 121 -9.33 0.24 3.60
CA LYS A 121 -10.65 0.79 3.91
C LYS A 121 -10.63 1.51 5.25
N ILE A 122 -11.40 2.59 5.34
CA ILE A 122 -11.69 3.30 6.60
C ILE A 122 -13.18 3.11 6.94
N PRO A 123 -13.55 3.00 8.23
CA PRO A 123 -14.94 2.95 8.70
C PRO A 123 -15.78 4.16 8.30
#